data_AF-A0A484X679-F1
#
_entry.id   AF-A0A484X679-F1
#
_cell.length_a   1.000
_cell.length_b   1.000
_cell.length_c   1.000
_cell.angle_alpha   90.00
_cell.angle_beta   90.00
_cell.angle_gamma   90.00
#
_symmetry.space_group_name_H-M   'P 1'
#
loop_
_entity.id
_entity.type
_entity.pdbx_description
1 polymer ?
#
loop_
_entity_poly.entity_id
_entity_poly.type
_entity_poly.pdbx_seq_one_letter_code
_entity_poly.pdbx_strand_id
1 'polypeptide(L)' 'MATARHRASHVLEIARDRHVEQALNETPEKLNRDRRLVLLSDPVTMARLHYRVWSAPERYSSWVSHYNELKLNPLALKAK' A
#
# COMPACT_ATOMS: atom_id res chain seq x y z
N MET A 1 -12.58 1.79 11.55
CA MET A 1 -13.54 2.87 11.29
C MET A 1 -14.38 2.50 10.08
N ALA A 2 -15.69 2.39 10.24
CA ALA A 2 -16.60 2.25 9.10
C ALA A 2 -16.97 3.66 8.62
N THR A 3 -16.40 4.12 7.51
CA THR A 3 -16.86 5.35 6.86
C THR A 3 -18.17 5.05 6.12
N ALA A 4 -19.20 5.83 6.44
CA ALA A 4 -20.54 5.68 5.92
C ALA A 4 -20.57 5.65 4.39
N ARG A 5 -21.35 4.73 3.82
CA ARG A 5 -21.49 4.46 2.37
C ARG A 5 -22.33 5.50 1.61
N HIS A 6 -22.32 6.76 2.01
CA HIS A 6 -23.08 7.81 1.31
C HIS A 6 -22.23 9.04 1.03
N ARG A 7 -22.04 9.28 -0.28
CA ARG A 7 -21.23 10.29 -0.98
C ARG A 7 -19.72 10.05 -0.97
N ALA A 8 -19.19 9.74 -2.15
CA ALA A 8 -17.77 9.91 -2.47
C ALA A 8 -17.35 11.34 -2.10
N SER A 9 -16.61 11.49 -1.01
CA SER A 9 -16.11 12.78 -0.57
C SER A 9 -14.80 13.08 -1.31
N HIS A 10 -14.82 14.08 -2.18
CA HIS A 10 -13.64 14.49 -2.94
C HIS A 10 -12.45 14.85 -2.03
N VAL A 11 -12.72 15.44 -0.86
CA VAL A 11 -11.69 15.76 0.13
C VAL A 11 -11.03 14.50 0.67
N LEU A 12 -11.81 13.44 0.94
CA LEU A 12 -11.25 12.15 1.37
C LEU A 12 -10.40 11.52 0.27
N GLU A 13 -10.83 11.63 -1.00
CA GLU A 13 -10.06 11.11 -2.12
C GLU A 13 -8.70 11.80 -2.29
N ILE A 14 -8.66 13.13 -2.16
CA ILE A 14 -7.41 13.89 -2.17
C ILE A 14 -6.50 13.46 -1.01
N ALA A 15 -7.05 13.30 0.19
CA ALA A 15 -6.27 12.87 1.36
C ALA A 15 -5.66 11.47 1.15
N ARG A 16 -6.44 10.53 0.61
CA ARG A 16 -5.98 9.18 0.25
C ARG A 16 -4.84 9.21 -0.75
N ASP A 17 -5.01 9.97 -1.84
CA ASP A 17 -3.97 10.07 -2.87
C ASP A 17 -2.68 10.67 -2.32
N ARG A 18 -2.77 11.69 -1.46
CA ARG A 18 -1.60 12.25 -0.76
C ARG A 18 -0.89 11.22 0.11
N HIS A 19 -1.64 10.40 0.87
CA HIS A 19 -1.03 9.35 1.69
C HIS A 19 -0.30 8.30 0.83
N VAL A 20 -0.89 7.90 -0.29
CA VAL A 20 -0.23 6.96 -1.23
C VAL A 20 1.02 7.58 -1.84
N GLU A 21 0.95 8.84 -2.27
CA GLU A 21 2.11 9.52 -2.87
C GLU A 21 3.24 9.72 -1.89
N GLN A 22 2.93 10.13 -0.66
CA GLN A 22 3.93 10.25 0.40
C GLN A 22 4.61 8.90 0.69
N ALA A 23 3.84 7.82 0.72
CA ALA A 23 4.40 6.48 0.89
C ALA A 23 5.32 6.10 -0.27
N LEU A 24 4.87 6.28 -1.52
CA LEU A 24 5.64 5.90 -2.71
C LEU A 24 6.89 6.74 -2.96
N ASN A 25 6.94 7.97 -2.45
CA ASN A 25 8.12 8.83 -2.51
C ASN A 25 9.21 8.39 -1.52
N GLU A 26 8.86 7.55 -0.54
CA GLU A 26 9.81 6.96 0.40
C GLU A 26 10.10 5.50 0.03
N THR A 27 11.18 4.95 0.60
CA THR A 27 11.47 3.53 0.48
C THR A 27 10.65 2.75 1.53
N PRO A 28 10.25 1.50 1.25
CA PRO A 28 9.40 0.72 2.17
C PRO A 28 10.00 0.57 3.59
N GLU A 29 11.33 0.60 3.73
CA GLU A 29 12.04 0.52 5.00
C GLU A 29 11.89 1.81 5.82
N LYS A 30 11.76 2.97 5.16
CA LYS A 30 11.62 4.28 5.82
C LYS A 30 10.20 4.55 6.30
N LEU A 31 9.21 3.77 5.86
CA LEU A 31 7.85 3.88 6.38
C LEU A 31 7.81 3.43 7.85
N ASN A 32 7.62 4.40 8.75
CA ASN A 32 7.42 4.14 10.16
C ASN A 32 6.09 3.41 10.45
N ARG A 33 5.94 2.88 11.67
CA ARG A 33 4.78 2.10 12.10
C ARG A 33 3.46 2.84 11.88
N ASP A 34 3.39 4.12 12.24
CA ASP A 34 2.15 4.89 12.19
C ASP A 34 1.69 5.13 10.75
N ARG A 35 2.62 5.42 9.83
CA ARG A 35 2.33 5.55 8.40
C ARG A 35 1.85 4.23 7.80
N ARG A 36 2.48 3.11 8.16
CA ARG A 36 2.02 1.77 7.74
C ARG A 36 0.60 1.50 8.23
N LEU A 37 0.30 1.85 9.49
CA LEU A 37 -1.03 1.68 10.06
C LEU A 37 -2.07 2.52 9.31
N VAL A 38 -1.77 3.77 8.96
CA VAL A 38 -2.67 4.62 8.17
C VAL A 38 -3.00 3.96 6.82
N LEU A 39 -1.98 3.52 6.08
CA LEU A 39 -2.16 2.86 4.77
C LEU A 39 -2.98 1.57 4.88
N LEU A 40 -2.71 0.74 5.89
CA LEU A 40 -3.39 -0.55 6.10
C LEU A 40 -4.81 -0.37 6.66
N SER A 41 -5.09 0.73 7.36
CA SER A 41 -6.40 1.00 7.97
C SER A 41 -7.47 1.43 6.96
N ASP A 42 -7.06 1.97 5.81
CA ASP A 42 -7.96 2.35 4.72
C ASP A 42 -7.78 1.40 3.53
N PRO A 43 -8.77 0.52 3.25
CA PRO A 43 -8.65 -0.45 2.16
C PRO A 43 -8.49 0.22 0.79
N VAL A 44 -8.98 1.45 0.59
CA VAL A 44 -8.83 2.16 -0.69
C VAL A 44 -7.38 2.60 -0.88
N THR A 45 -6.77 3.15 0.16
CA THR A 45 -5.37 3.57 0.15
C THR A 45 -4.45 2.38 -0.08
N MET A 46 -4.68 1.26 0.60
CA MET A 46 -3.92 0.02 0.39
C MET A 46 -4.05 -0.52 -1.04
N ALA A 47 -5.27 -0.56 -1.58
CA ALA A 47 -5.51 -1.02 -2.95
C ALA A 47 -4.83 -0.11 -3.99
N ARG A 48 -4.85 1.21 -3.80
CA ARG A 48 -4.17 2.17 -4.68
C ARG A 48 -2.65 2.03 -4.64
N LEU A 49 -2.09 1.87 -3.44
CA LEU A 49 -0.66 1.64 -3.27
C LEU A 49 -0.24 0.38 -4.04
N HIS A 50 -0.94 -0.73 -3.83
CA HIS A 50 -0.71 -1.97 -4.57
C HIS A 50 -0.85 -1.77 -6.08
N TYR A 51 -1.93 -1.14 -6.54
CA TYR A 51 -2.11 -0.90 -7.97
C TYR A 51 -0.93 -0.12 -8.58
N ARG A 52 -0.51 0.99 -7.96
CA ARG A 52 0.58 1.83 -8.49
C ARG A 52 1.91 1.07 -8.54
N VAL A 53 2.28 0.36 -7.48
CA VAL A 53 3.53 -0.42 -7.43
C VAL A 53 3.57 -1.49 -8.52
N TRP A 54 2.51 -2.29 -8.66
CA TRP A 54 2.49 -3.41 -9.61
C TRP A 54 2.16 -2.99 -11.06
N SER A 55 1.57 -1.81 -11.27
CA SER A 55 1.35 -1.25 -12.62
C SER A 55 2.63 -0.66 -13.24
N ALA A 56 3.59 -0.26 -12.40
CA ALA A 56 4.84 0.39 -12.83
C ALA A 56 6.02 -0.11 -11.98
N PRO A 57 6.35 -1.41 -12.04
CA PRO A 57 7.37 -2.02 -11.18
C PRO A 57 8.75 -1.39 -11.36
N GLU A 58 9.09 -0.96 -12.58
CA GLU A 58 10.36 -0.28 -12.88
C GLU A 58 10.50 1.06 -12.14
N ARG A 59 9.40 1.81 -12.02
CA ARG A 59 9.38 3.11 -11.31
C ARG A 59 9.49 2.93 -9.81
N TYR A 60 8.90 1.86 -9.28
CA TYR A 60 8.86 1.56 -7.85
C TYR A 60 9.69 0.32 -7.52
N SER A 61 10.87 0.23 -8.13
CA SER A 61 11.75 -0.94 -8.02
C SER A 61 12.17 -1.23 -6.57
N SER A 62 12.36 -0.20 -5.74
CA SER A 62 12.63 -0.36 -4.30
C SER A 62 11.53 -1.13 -3.58
N TRP A 63 10.26 -0.87 -3.90
CA TRP A 63 9.11 -1.55 -3.32
C TRP A 63 9.03 -3.01 -3.76
N VAL A 64 9.25 -3.27 -5.05
CA VAL A 64 9.22 -4.63 -5.62
C VAL A 64 10.39 -5.46 -5.09
N SER A 65 11.60 -4.90 -5.04
CA SER A 65 12.79 -5.57 -4.49
C SER A 65 12.60 -5.95 -3.03
N HIS A 66 12.14 -5.01 -2.19
CA HIS A 66 11.84 -5.31 -0.79
C HIS A 66 10.78 -6.40 -0.62
N TYR A 67 9.76 -6.44 -1.50
CA TYR A 67 8.79 -7.52 -1.50
C TYR A 67 9.41 -8.87 -1.85
N ASN A 68 10.31 -8.92 -2.84
CA ASN A 68 10.98 -10.14 -3.27
C ASN A 68 11.95 -10.71 -2.22
N GLU A 69 12.46 -9.87 -1.32
CA GLU A 69 13.29 -10.30 -0.18
C GLU A 69 12.48 -11.04 0.90
N LEU A 70 11.14 -10.90 0.90
CA LEU A 70 10.29 -11.54 1.89
C LEU A 70 10.32 -13.06 1.71
N LYS A 71 10.85 -13.75 2.74
CA LYS A 71 10.83 -15.22 2.80
C LYS A 71 9.39 -15.70 2.92
N LEU A 72 8.89 -16.31 1.84
CA LEU A 72 7.57 -16.90 1.84
C LEU A 72 7.51 -18.08 2.80
N ASN A 73 6.44 -18.15 3.60
CA ASN A 73 6.23 -19.27 4.50
C ASN A 73 5.99 -20.56 3.68
N PRO A 74 6.87 -21.59 3.77
CA PRO A 74 6.71 -22.82 3.00
C PRO A 74 5.44 -23.59 3.36
N LEU A 75 4.90 -23.40 4.58
CA LEU A 75 3.62 -24.00 5.00
C LEU A 75 2.41 -23.33 4.36
N ALA A 76 2.55 -22.09 3.85
CA ALA A 76 1.47 -21.38 3.15
C ALA A 76 1.27 -21.90 1.72
N LEU A 77 2.33 -22.45 1.12
CA LEU A 77 2.29 -23.09 -0.20
C LEU A 77 2.27 -24.63 -0.06
N LYS A 78 1.27 -25.20 0.63
CA LYS A 78 1.03 -26.63 0.47
C LYS A 78 0.58 -26.87 -0.98
N ALA A 79 1.52 -27.26 -1.83
CA ALA A 79 1.21 -27.88 -3.12
C ALA A 79 0.34 -29.12 -2.85
N LYS A 80 -0.78 -29.21 -3.57
CA LYS A 80 -1.60 -30.42 -3.61
C LYS A 80 -0.84 -31.57 -4.26
#